data_AF-A0A2U0SBN4-F1
#
_entry.id   AF-A0A2U0SBN4-F1
#
_cell.length_a   1.000
_cell.length_b   1.000
_cell.length_c   1.000
_cell.angle_alpha   90.00
_cell.angle_beta   90.00
_cell.angle_gamma   90.00
#
_symmetry.space_group_name_H-M   'P 1'
#
loop_
_entity.id
_entity.type
_entity.pdbx_description
1 polymer ?
#
loop_
_entity_poly.entity_id
_entity_poly.type
_entity_poly.pdbx_seq_one_letter_code
_entity_poly.pdbx_strand_id
1 'polypeptide(L)'
;MQESNNATMGPGIAPRPVQASDAVTMFGFAIALAQALSQPLAAIAADTEAMCRLGEADLSVHRDRVCQSARRLRAASRQVNAVVLQALGVLNKTNEWARIDLNLLIRDVAMRIAASALGGRLQFVLDLAPSLPGISANLSQVERLLWEVIRNAAEASGGKRAGQFRIAIATGVEREFLIVSIEDDGPGCDDPELAFAMFQTTKPGHAGIGLSVARAFATANGGQLSAERGAGGGMRVLLQLPHGDRPAS
;
A
#
# COMPACT_ATOMS: atom_id res chain seq x y z
N MET A 1 -68.94 19.15 -8.34
CA MET A 1 -67.75 19.81 -7.75
C MET A 1 -67.27 18.95 -6.60
N GLN A 2 -66.23 18.16 -6.84
CA GLN A 2 -65.45 17.51 -5.80
C GLN A 2 -64.09 17.15 -6.40
N GLU A 3 -63.12 17.99 -6.07
CA GLU A 3 -61.70 17.67 -6.14
C GLU A 3 -61.36 16.63 -5.07
N SER A 4 -60.51 15.66 -5.37
CA SER A 4 -59.27 15.43 -4.61
C SER A 4 -58.59 14.09 -4.93
N ASN A 5 -57.26 14.22 -5.07
CA ASN A 5 -56.22 13.25 -4.76
C ASN A 5 -55.97 12.09 -5.73
N ASN A 6 -55.19 12.40 -6.78
CA ASN A 6 -54.27 11.43 -7.36
C ASN A 6 -52.84 11.76 -6.90
N ALA A 7 -52.33 10.98 -5.94
CA ALA A 7 -50.98 11.11 -5.42
C ALA A 7 -49.98 10.50 -6.40
N THR A 8 -49.12 11.35 -6.96
CA THR A 8 -47.98 10.97 -7.80
C THR A 8 -46.98 10.15 -6.97
N MET A 9 -46.98 8.83 -7.15
CA MET A 9 -45.88 7.95 -6.72
C MET A 9 -44.64 8.26 -7.57
N GLY A 10 -43.61 8.83 -6.95
CA GLY A 10 -42.30 9.01 -7.56
C GLY A 10 -41.65 7.66 -7.90
N PRO A 11 -40.77 7.58 -8.90
CA PRO A 11 -40.16 6.32 -9.30
C PRO A 11 -39.27 5.80 -8.16
N GLY A 12 -39.61 4.61 -7.66
CA GLY A 12 -38.79 3.89 -6.70
C GLY A 12 -37.41 3.63 -7.29
N ILE A 13 -36.37 4.08 -6.59
CA ILE A 13 -34.98 3.75 -6.88
C ILE A 13 -34.81 2.25 -6.61
N ALA A 14 -34.93 1.44 -7.65
CA ALA A 14 -34.52 0.04 -7.58
C ALA A 14 -33.01 0.00 -7.31
N PRO A 15 -32.51 -0.82 -6.36
CA PRO A 15 -31.08 -1.02 -6.19
C PRO A 15 -30.50 -1.54 -7.50
N ARG A 16 -29.48 -0.86 -8.02
CA ARG A 16 -28.74 -1.31 -9.21
C ARG A 16 -28.27 -2.75 -8.97
N PRO A 17 -28.47 -3.68 -9.92
CA PRO A 17 -27.89 -5.01 -9.80
C PRO A 17 -26.36 -4.86 -9.82
N VAL A 18 -25.72 -5.36 -8.76
CA VAL A 18 -24.27 -5.59 -8.75
C VAL A 18 -23.98 -6.50 -9.94
N GLN A 19 -23.15 -6.06 -10.88
CA GLN A 19 -22.85 -6.84 -12.08
C GLN A 19 -22.21 -8.17 -11.65
N ALA A 20 -22.60 -9.29 -12.25
CA ALA A 20 -22.11 -10.62 -11.88
C ALA A 20 -20.57 -10.75 -11.91
N SER A 21 -19.89 -9.88 -12.66
CA SER A 21 -18.43 -9.73 -12.66
C SER A 21 -17.88 -9.33 -11.28
N ASP A 22 -18.52 -8.37 -10.60
CA ASP A 22 -18.04 -7.83 -9.32
C ASP A 22 -18.17 -8.87 -8.20
N ALA A 23 -19.22 -9.68 -8.23
CA ALA A 23 -19.45 -10.75 -7.26
C ALA A 23 -18.42 -11.89 -7.39
N VAL A 24 -18.09 -12.27 -8.64
CA VAL A 24 -17.06 -13.28 -8.92
C VAL A 24 -15.67 -12.78 -8.50
N THR A 25 -15.36 -11.50 -8.75
CA THR A 25 -14.10 -10.87 -8.32
C THR A 25 -14.01 -10.75 -6.79
N MET A 26 -15.10 -10.38 -6.11
CA MET A 26 -15.15 -10.35 -4.63
C MET A 26 -14.98 -11.74 -4.01
N PHE A 27 -15.60 -12.76 -4.61
CA PHE A 27 -15.49 -14.13 -4.14
C PHE A 27 -14.05 -14.66 -4.31
N GLY A 28 -13.42 -14.36 -5.45
CA GLY A 28 -12.00 -14.61 -5.66
C GLY A 28 -11.10 -13.88 -4.66
N PHE A 29 -11.42 -12.63 -4.32
CA PHE A 29 -10.72 -11.86 -3.28
C PHE A 29 -10.87 -12.50 -1.89
N ALA A 30 -12.06 -12.92 -1.50
CA ALA A 30 -12.31 -13.56 -0.21
C ALA A 30 -11.53 -14.88 -0.07
N ILE A 31 -11.47 -15.69 -1.15
CA ILE A 31 -10.67 -16.92 -1.19
C ILE A 31 -9.18 -16.60 -1.09
N ALA A 32 -8.69 -15.64 -1.88
CA ALA A 32 -7.28 -15.26 -1.85
C ALA A 32 -6.86 -14.69 -0.49
N LEU A 33 -7.71 -13.89 0.14
CA LEU A 33 -7.51 -13.36 1.50
C LEU A 33 -7.47 -14.49 2.53
N ALA A 34 -8.42 -15.43 2.47
CA ALA A 34 -8.47 -16.57 3.36
C ALA A 34 -7.19 -17.41 3.22
N GLN A 35 -6.77 -17.72 1.99
CA GLN A 35 -5.52 -18.45 1.73
C GLN A 35 -4.28 -17.68 2.22
N ALA A 36 -4.23 -16.36 1.98
CA ALA A 36 -3.13 -15.51 2.41
C ALA A 36 -3.03 -15.35 3.94
N LEU A 37 -4.16 -15.48 4.67
CA LEU A 37 -4.18 -15.53 6.14
C LEU A 37 -3.84 -16.93 6.66
N SER A 38 -4.37 -17.99 6.05
CA SER A 38 -4.16 -19.37 6.50
C SER A 38 -2.69 -19.78 6.48
N GLN A 39 -1.93 -19.36 5.47
CA GLN A 39 -0.50 -19.70 5.32
C GLN A 39 0.38 -19.22 6.50
N PRO A 40 0.45 -17.91 6.82
CA PRO A 40 1.26 -17.46 7.94
C PRO A 40 0.70 -17.90 9.30
N LEU A 41 -0.62 -18.10 9.45
CA LEU A 41 -1.20 -18.67 10.68
C LEU A 41 -0.75 -20.13 10.88
N ALA A 42 -0.71 -20.93 9.81
CA ALA A 42 -0.16 -22.28 9.86
C ALA A 42 1.33 -22.29 10.22
N ALA A 43 2.11 -21.35 9.67
CA ALA A 43 3.52 -21.20 10.02
C ALA A 43 3.72 -20.82 11.50
N ILE A 44 2.90 -19.89 12.01
CA ILE A 44 2.89 -19.52 13.44
C ILE A 44 2.62 -20.75 14.31
N ALA A 45 1.57 -21.51 13.99
CA ALA A 45 1.18 -22.71 14.73
C ALA A 45 2.28 -23.79 14.72
N ALA A 46 2.91 -24.02 13.56
CA ALA A 46 3.98 -25.00 13.43
C ALA A 46 5.23 -24.61 14.24
N ASP A 47 5.60 -23.32 14.24
CA ASP A 47 6.76 -22.84 14.99
C ASP A 47 6.51 -22.79 16.50
N THR A 48 5.31 -22.40 16.95
CA THR A 48 4.95 -22.47 18.39
C THR A 48 4.87 -23.91 18.87
N GLU A 49 4.32 -24.83 18.07
CA GLU A 49 4.30 -26.26 18.42
C GLU A 49 5.70 -26.87 18.45
N ALA A 50 6.59 -26.47 17.53
CA ALA A 50 8.00 -26.83 17.58
C ALA A 50 8.70 -26.29 18.84
N MET A 51 8.36 -25.09 19.29
CA MET A 51 8.87 -24.54 20.56
C MET A 51 8.28 -25.25 21.79
N CYS A 52 6.99 -25.60 21.79
CA CYS A 52 6.37 -26.35 22.88
C CYS A 52 6.96 -27.77 23.01
N ARG A 53 7.26 -28.45 21.89
CA ARG A 53 7.97 -29.74 21.88
C ARG A 53 9.39 -29.68 22.42
N LEU A 54 9.99 -28.49 22.47
CA LEU A 54 11.29 -28.27 23.10
C LEU A 54 11.16 -28.01 24.61
N GLY A 55 9.95 -27.89 25.15
CA GLY A 55 9.70 -27.79 26.58
C GLY A 55 9.97 -29.11 27.30
N GLU A 56 10.88 -29.06 28.29
CA GLU A 56 11.58 -30.11 29.07
C GLU A 56 13.06 -30.37 28.66
N ALA A 57 13.52 -29.88 27.51
CA ALA A 57 14.93 -30.01 27.11
C ALA A 57 15.77 -28.76 27.42
N ASP A 58 17.06 -28.95 27.71
CA ASP A 58 18.01 -27.89 28.10
C ASP A 58 18.08 -26.77 27.04
N LEU A 59 17.57 -25.59 27.39
CA LEU A 59 17.42 -24.41 26.51
C LEU A 59 18.75 -23.90 25.96
N SER A 60 19.87 -24.23 26.63
CA SER A 60 21.22 -23.87 26.18
C SER A 60 21.63 -24.57 24.88
N VAL A 61 21.18 -25.81 24.66
CA VAL A 61 21.48 -26.64 23.47
C VAL A 61 20.63 -26.26 22.26
N HIS A 62 19.50 -25.59 22.48
CA HIS A 62 18.51 -25.30 21.43
C HIS A 62 18.33 -23.81 21.14
N ARG A 63 19.20 -22.94 21.67
CA ARG A 63 19.18 -21.49 21.50
C ARG A 63 18.99 -21.06 20.03
N ASP A 64 19.76 -21.64 19.11
CA ASP A 64 19.69 -21.27 17.69
C ASP A 64 18.36 -21.64 17.05
N ARG A 65 17.80 -22.80 17.41
CA ARG A 65 16.49 -23.26 16.91
C ARG A 65 15.37 -22.37 17.43
N VAL A 66 15.41 -22.00 18.71
CA VAL A 66 14.46 -21.07 19.33
C VAL A 66 14.55 -19.69 18.67
N CYS A 67 15.76 -19.16 18.45
CA CYS A 67 15.95 -17.89 17.75
C CYS A 67 15.44 -17.94 16.30
N GLN A 68 15.61 -19.06 15.61
CA GLN A 68 15.13 -19.23 14.24
C GLN A 68 13.59 -19.29 14.18
N SER A 69 12.96 -20.07 15.06
CA SER A 69 11.49 -20.12 15.20
C SER A 69 10.92 -18.75 15.57
N ALA A 70 11.55 -18.01 16.49
CA ALA A 70 11.11 -16.66 16.84
C ALA A 70 11.20 -15.66 15.66
N ARG A 71 12.22 -15.79 14.80
CA ARG A 71 12.36 -14.97 13.58
C ARG A 71 11.26 -15.30 12.56
N ARG A 72 10.97 -16.59 12.35
CA ARG A 72 9.89 -17.03 11.45
C ARG A 72 8.52 -16.61 11.96
N LEU A 73 8.27 -16.76 13.26
CA LEU A 73 7.07 -16.26 13.94
C LEU A 73 6.87 -14.77 13.70
N ARG A 74 7.92 -13.96 13.90
CA ARG A 74 7.88 -12.51 13.67
C ARG A 74 7.58 -12.16 12.20
N ALA A 75 8.12 -12.91 11.24
CA ALA A 75 7.84 -12.72 9.83
C ALA A 75 6.38 -13.06 9.48
N ALA A 76 5.88 -14.19 9.96
CA ALA A 76 4.51 -14.63 9.76
C ALA A 76 3.49 -13.67 10.42
N SER A 77 3.75 -13.16 11.63
CA SER A 77 2.89 -12.15 12.27
C SER A 77 2.84 -10.85 11.48
N ARG A 78 3.97 -10.41 10.89
CA ARG A 78 3.98 -9.24 10.00
C ARG A 78 3.14 -9.47 8.75
N GLN A 79 3.19 -10.67 8.19
CA GLN A 79 2.39 -11.06 7.02
C GLN A 79 0.90 -11.08 7.34
N VAL A 80 0.48 -11.67 8.47
CA VAL A 80 -0.91 -11.61 8.96
C VAL A 80 -1.35 -10.15 9.12
N ASN A 81 -0.54 -9.32 9.78
CA ASN A 81 -0.88 -7.92 9.98
C ASN A 81 -1.02 -7.16 8.65
N ALA A 82 -0.20 -7.47 7.64
CA ALA A 82 -0.33 -6.87 6.32
C ALA A 82 -1.63 -7.29 5.61
N VAL A 83 -2.01 -8.57 5.66
CA VAL A 83 -3.26 -9.07 5.05
C VAL A 83 -4.48 -8.55 5.79
N VAL A 84 -4.41 -8.44 7.13
CA VAL A 84 -5.47 -7.83 7.95
C VAL A 84 -5.60 -6.34 7.63
N LEU A 85 -4.50 -5.59 7.52
CA LEU A 85 -4.55 -4.17 7.14
C LEU A 85 -5.04 -3.97 5.70
N GLN A 86 -4.82 -4.93 4.80
CA GLN A 86 -5.38 -4.92 3.45
C GLN A 86 -6.90 -5.17 3.48
N ALA A 87 -7.36 -6.17 4.23
CA ALA A 87 -8.78 -6.42 4.44
C ALA A 87 -9.47 -5.22 5.12
N LEU A 88 -8.85 -4.69 6.18
CA LEU A 88 -9.34 -3.52 6.88
C LEU A 88 -9.20 -2.25 6.06
N GLY A 89 -8.24 -2.09 5.15
CA GLY A 89 -8.19 -0.95 4.23
C GLY A 89 -9.34 -0.94 3.22
N VAL A 90 -9.80 -2.14 2.82
CA VAL A 90 -10.99 -2.33 1.99
C VAL A 90 -12.29 -2.20 2.80
N LEU A 91 -12.26 -2.51 4.11
CA LEU A 91 -13.45 -2.53 4.99
C LEU A 91 -13.61 -1.31 5.91
N ASN A 92 -12.54 -0.57 6.24
CA ASN A 92 -12.56 0.57 7.14
C ASN A 92 -13.08 1.80 6.41
N LYS A 93 -14.38 2.01 6.61
CA LYS A 93 -15.07 3.30 6.47
C LYS A 93 -14.77 4.26 7.64
N THR A 94 -13.61 4.18 8.30
CA THR A 94 -13.24 5.16 9.33
C THR A 94 -12.73 6.41 8.64
N ASN A 95 -13.65 7.36 8.56
CA ASN A 95 -13.75 8.43 7.59
C ASN A 95 -13.04 9.72 8.06
N GLU A 96 -11.76 9.66 8.40
CA GLU A 96 -11.01 10.89 8.71
C GLU A 96 -10.48 11.51 7.42
N TRP A 97 -11.42 12.02 6.63
CA TRP A 97 -11.09 12.97 5.57
C TRP A 97 -10.60 14.24 6.24
N ALA A 98 -9.36 14.61 5.92
CA ALA A 98 -8.72 15.80 6.46
C ALA A 98 -8.15 16.62 5.32
N ARG A 99 -7.93 17.92 5.59
CA ARG A 99 -7.05 18.72 4.77
C ARG A 99 -5.61 18.28 5.05
N ILE A 100 -4.93 17.78 4.02
CA ILE A 100 -3.58 17.24 4.11
C ILE A 100 -2.62 18.15 3.35
N ASP A 101 -1.53 18.53 4.01
CA ASP A 101 -0.32 19.03 3.36
C ASP A 101 0.50 17.84 2.88
N LEU A 102 0.48 17.61 1.56
CA LEU A 102 1.11 16.45 0.96
C LEU A 102 2.64 16.53 1.04
N ASN A 103 3.22 17.73 1.01
CA ASN A 103 4.67 17.90 1.12
C ASN A 103 5.17 17.54 2.52
N LEU A 104 4.45 17.95 3.57
CA LEU A 104 4.77 17.55 4.95
C LEU A 104 4.70 16.04 5.11
N LEU A 105 3.61 15.42 4.62
CA LEU A 105 3.43 13.97 4.72
C LEU A 105 4.51 13.18 3.97
N ILE A 106 4.92 13.63 2.78
CA ILE A 106 6.02 13.04 2.01
C ILE A 106 7.33 13.11 2.81
N ARG A 107 7.65 14.24 3.42
CA ARG A 107 8.87 14.41 4.24
C ARG A 107 8.88 13.46 5.44
N ASP A 108 7.77 13.34 6.14
CA ASP A 108 7.64 12.46 7.31
C ASP A 108 7.82 10.99 6.95
N VAL A 109 7.16 10.54 5.87
CA VAL A 109 7.28 9.16 5.37
C VAL A 109 8.72 8.88 4.91
N ALA A 110 9.32 9.77 4.13
CA ALA A 110 10.70 9.63 3.66
C ALA A 110 11.69 9.54 4.84
N MET A 111 11.53 10.39 5.86
CA MET A 111 12.38 10.37 7.06
C MET A 111 12.29 9.04 7.81
N ARG A 112 11.07 8.52 8.01
CA ARG A 112 10.87 7.23 8.69
C ARG A 112 11.47 6.06 7.92
N ILE A 113 11.39 6.09 6.59
CA ILE A 113 12.03 5.08 5.73
C ILE A 113 13.55 5.20 5.83
N ALA A 114 14.10 6.41 5.73
CA ALA A 114 15.54 6.65 5.90
C ALA A 114 16.08 6.12 7.23
N ALA A 115 15.35 6.35 8.34
CA ALA A 115 15.74 5.87 9.66
C ALA A 115 15.75 4.33 9.77
N SER A 116 14.88 3.65 9.01
CA SER A 116 14.81 2.18 8.98
C SER A 116 15.82 1.53 8.03
N ALA A 117 16.37 2.28 7.07
CA ALA A 117 17.33 1.80 6.10
C ALA A 117 18.71 1.58 6.76
N LEU A 118 18.94 0.35 7.22
CA LEU A 118 20.15 -0.10 7.90
C LEU A 118 21.41 0.23 7.07
N GLY A 119 22.12 1.28 7.46
CA GLY A 119 23.42 1.66 6.91
C GLY A 119 23.51 3.01 6.21
N GLY A 120 22.48 3.87 6.27
CA GLY A 120 22.59 5.29 5.86
C GLY A 120 22.91 5.52 4.37
N ARG A 121 22.77 4.48 3.53
CA ARG A 121 23.11 4.50 2.11
C ARG A 121 21.99 5.04 1.22
N LEU A 122 20.83 5.35 1.79
CA LEU A 122 19.67 5.89 1.08
C LEU A 122 19.67 7.41 1.14
N GLN A 123 19.73 8.05 -0.03
CA GLN A 123 19.62 9.49 -0.20
C GLN A 123 18.27 9.85 -0.83
N PHE A 124 17.52 10.70 -0.15
CA PHE A 124 16.32 11.32 -0.71
C PHE A 124 16.69 12.66 -1.36
N VAL A 125 16.25 12.87 -2.59
CA VAL A 125 16.30 14.15 -3.31
C VAL A 125 14.87 14.65 -3.44
N LEU A 126 14.54 15.70 -2.68
CA LEU A 126 13.18 16.22 -2.60
C LEU A 126 13.06 17.54 -3.38
N ASP A 127 12.39 17.50 -4.53
CA ASP A 127 12.04 18.66 -5.35
C ASP A 127 10.55 18.97 -5.19
N LEU A 128 10.20 19.46 -3.99
CA LEU A 128 8.80 19.67 -3.61
C LEU A 128 8.37 21.11 -3.95
N ALA A 129 7.28 21.25 -4.70
CA ALA A 129 6.74 22.56 -5.04
C ALA A 129 6.45 23.39 -3.77
N PRO A 130 6.95 24.64 -3.66
CA PRO A 130 6.92 25.42 -2.42
C PRO A 130 5.52 25.87 -1.99
N SER A 131 4.53 25.83 -2.89
CA SER A 131 3.15 26.25 -2.61
C SER A 131 2.16 25.25 -3.20
N LEU A 132 2.31 23.98 -2.81
CA LEU A 132 1.40 22.92 -3.20
C LEU A 132 0.05 23.09 -2.48
N PRO A 133 -1.09 23.16 -3.18
CA PRO A 133 -2.41 23.19 -2.54
C PRO A 133 -2.62 21.99 -1.62
N GLY A 134 -3.38 22.16 -0.55
CA GLY A 134 -3.83 21.03 0.26
C GLY A 134 -4.81 20.14 -0.51
N ILE A 135 -4.89 18.86 -0.14
CA ILE A 135 -5.93 17.93 -0.63
C ILE A 135 -6.93 17.61 0.47
N SER A 136 -8.17 17.31 0.09
CA SER A 136 -9.12 16.63 0.99
C SER A 136 -9.06 15.14 0.69
N ALA A 137 -8.53 14.35 1.61
CA ALA A 137 -8.35 12.91 1.44
C ALA A 137 -8.30 12.20 2.80
N ASN A 138 -8.41 10.87 2.80
CA ASN A 138 -8.23 10.07 4.01
C ASN A 138 -6.73 10.00 4.38
N LEU A 139 -6.35 10.63 5.48
CA LEU A 139 -4.95 10.76 5.90
C LEU A 139 -4.24 9.40 6.02
N SER A 140 -4.88 8.44 6.70
CA SER A 140 -4.29 7.12 6.92
C SER A 140 -4.05 6.35 5.61
N GLN A 141 -4.95 6.51 4.63
CA GLN A 141 -4.82 5.87 3.31
C GLN A 141 -3.70 6.51 2.49
N VAL A 142 -3.62 7.85 2.47
CA VAL A 142 -2.57 8.58 1.74
C VAL A 142 -1.20 8.32 2.36
N GLU A 143 -1.08 8.33 3.70
CA GLU A 143 0.16 7.99 4.39
C GLU A 143 0.61 6.56 4.04
N ARG A 144 -0.32 5.61 4.06
CA ARG A 144 -0.02 4.21 3.74
C ARG A 144 0.37 4.03 2.27
N LEU A 145 -0.32 4.71 1.36
CA LEU A 145 0.01 4.74 -0.06
C LEU A 145 1.45 5.22 -0.26
N LEU A 146 1.80 6.40 0.29
CA LEU A 146 3.13 6.98 0.19
C LEU A 146 4.19 6.04 0.77
N TRP A 147 3.90 5.43 1.93
CA TRP A 147 4.80 4.46 2.56
C TRP A 147 5.08 3.27 1.63
N GLU A 148 4.05 2.68 1.03
CA GLU A 148 4.23 1.53 0.14
C GLU A 148 5.04 1.88 -1.12
N VAL A 149 4.78 3.04 -1.74
CA VAL A 149 5.50 3.47 -2.94
C VAL A 149 6.96 3.79 -2.62
N ILE A 150 7.21 4.62 -1.60
CA ILE A 150 8.56 5.07 -1.24
C ILE A 150 9.40 3.90 -0.69
N ARG A 151 8.80 3.00 0.10
CA ARG A 151 9.50 1.80 0.58
C ARG A 151 9.85 0.87 -0.58
N ASN A 152 8.94 0.70 -1.54
CA ASN A 152 9.20 -0.14 -2.72
C ASN A 152 10.38 0.40 -3.55
N ALA A 153 10.44 1.73 -3.75
CA ALA A 153 11.56 2.41 -4.40
C ALA A 153 12.88 2.17 -3.64
N ALA A 154 12.90 2.36 -2.32
CA ALA A 154 14.08 2.14 -1.49
C ALA A 154 14.61 0.69 -1.55
N GLU A 155 13.72 -0.28 -1.49
CA GLU A 155 14.05 -1.70 -1.60
C GLU A 155 14.55 -2.07 -3.01
N ALA A 156 14.03 -1.44 -4.06
CA ALA A 156 14.43 -1.70 -5.45
C ALA A 156 15.86 -1.21 -5.72
N SER A 157 16.20 -0.02 -5.22
CA SER A 157 17.56 0.51 -5.31
C SER A 157 18.57 -0.34 -4.53
N GLY A 158 18.21 -0.82 -3.32
CA GLY A 158 19.12 -1.51 -2.40
C GLY A 158 19.69 -2.86 -2.88
N GLY A 159 19.13 -3.46 -3.95
CA GLY A 159 19.37 -4.85 -4.30
C GLY A 159 20.64 -5.17 -5.11
N LYS A 160 21.34 -4.20 -5.72
CA LYS A 160 22.34 -4.53 -6.76
C LYS A 160 23.66 -3.73 -6.79
N ARG A 161 23.89 -2.70 -5.97
CA ARG A 161 25.14 -1.91 -6.01
C ARG A 161 25.74 -1.64 -4.63
N ALA A 162 27.05 -1.84 -4.50
CA ALA A 162 27.84 -1.21 -3.44
C ALA A 162 27.90 0.29 -3.75
N GLY A 163 27.00 1.09 -3.17
CA GLY A 163 26.91 2.53 -3.45
C GLY A 163 25.86 3.24 -2.62
N GLN A 164 25.75 4.56 -2.83
CA GLN A 164 24.62 5.37 -2.38
C GLN A 164 23.46 5.16 -3.35
N PHE A 165 22.26 4.99 -2.80
CA PHE A 165 21.01 4.82 -3.53
C PHE A 165 20.24 6.13 -3.50
N ARG A 166 19.64 6.52 -4.62
CA ARG A 166 18.89 7.76 -4.74
C ARG A 166 17.41 7.49 -5.00
N ILE A 167 16.56 8.14 -4.21
CA ILE A 167 15.13 8.31 -4.53
C ILE A 167 14.88 9.78 -4.76
N ALA A 168 14.42 10.13 -5.95
CA ALA A 168 13.95 11.47 -6.27
C ALA A 168 12.44 11.54 -6.05
N ILE A 169 11.98 12.52 -5.27
CA ILE A 169 10.56 12.80 -5.09
C ILE A 169 10.29 14.23 -5.52
N ALA A 170 9.42 14.41 -6.49
CA ALA A 170 8.99 15.72 -6.96
C ALA A 170 7.49 15.90 -6.78
N THR A 171 7.04 17.12 -6.46
CA THR A 171 5.62 17.46 -6.41
C THR A 171 5.31 18.63 -7.33
N GLY A 172 4.09 18.64 -7.87
CA GLY A 172 3.62 19.69 -8.76
C GLY A 172 2.11 19.72 -8.87
N VAL A 173 1.60 20.65 -9.67
CA VAL A 173 0.18 20.78 -9.99
C VAL A 173 0.03 20.70 -11.49
N GLU A 174 -0.86 19.83 -11.95
CA GLU A 174 -1.29 19.74 -13.34
C GLU A 174 -2.81 19.81 -13.41
N ARG A 175 -3.33 20.94 -13.91
CA ARG A 175 -4.78 21.21 -14.01
C ARG A 175 -5.47 21.03 -12.64
N GLU A 176 -6.33 20.02 -12.50
CA GLU A 176 -7.12 19.71 -11.31
C GLU A 176 -6.44 18.68 -10.39
N PHE A 177 -5.21 18.26 -10.69
CA PHE A 177 -4.50 17.23 -9.94
C PHE A 177 -3.19 17.75 -9.34
N LEU A 178 -2.93 17.36 -8.10
CA LEU A 178 -1.57 17.31 -7.57
C LEU A 178 -0.87 16.08 -8.12
N ILE A 179 0.38 16.27 -8.52
CA ILE A 179 1.25 15.21 -9.02
C ILE A 179 2.33 14.97 -7.98
N VAL A 180 2.55 13.71 -7.63
CA VAL A 180 3.73 13.24 -6.90
C VAL A 180 4.45 12.23 -7.77
N SER A 181 5.69 12.55 -8.13
CA SER A 181 6.58 11.68 -8.88
C SER A 181 7.63 11.10 -7.93
N ILE A 182 7.72 9.78 -7.85
CA ILE A 182 8.71 9.06 -7.06
C ILE A 182 9.54 8.20 -8.00
N GLU A 183 10.81 8.55 -8.19
CA GLU A 183 11.73 7.85 -9.08
C GLU A 183 12.89 7.22 -8.30
N ASP A 184 13.14 5.93 -8.55
CA ASP A 184 14.30 5.21 -8.03
C ASP A 184 15.40 5.04 -9.09
N ASP A 185 16.62 4.77 -8.62
CA ASP A 185 17.80 4.43 -9.44
C ASP A 185 18.05 2.91 -9.53
N GLY A 186 17.01 2.12 -9.30
CA GLY A 186 17.04 0.67 -9.36
C GLY A 186 17.12 0.11 -10.79
N PRO A 187 16.91 -1.21 -10.97
CA PRO A 187 16.98 -1.84 -12.29
C PRO A 187 15.79 -1.51 -13.21
N GLY A 188 14.74 -0.86 -12.68
CA GLY A 188 13.48 -0.61 -13.37
C GLY A 188 12.61 -1.86 -13.48
N CYS A 189 11.53 -1.73 -14.25
CA CYS A 189 10.59 -2.81 -14.55
C CYS A 189 10.30 -2.82 -16.07
N ASP A 190 10.35 -3.99 -16.70
CA ASP A 190 10.09 -4.14 -18.14
C ASP A 190 8.61 -3.92 -18.49
N ASP A 191 7.71 -4.32 -17.58
CA ASP A 191 6.28 -4.05 -17.66
C ASP A 191 5.81 -3.38 -16.35
N PRO A 192 5.70 -2.05 -16.33
CA PRO A 192 5.27 -1.30 -15.15
C PRO A 192 3.88 -1.68 -14.62
N GLU A 193 3.00 -2.23 -15.46
CA GLU A 193 1.67 -2.68 -15.01
C GLU A 193 1.75 -3.96 -14.17
N LEU A 194 2.70 -4.86 -14.47
CA LEU A 194 2.95 -6.04 -13.64
C LEU A 194 3.42 -5.66 -12.22
N ALA A 195 4.01 -4.49 -12.04
CA ALA A 195 4.40 -4.02 -10.71
C ALA A 195 3.19 -3.82 -9.77
N PHE A 196 1.98 -3.66 -10.32
CA PHE A 196 0.73 -3.56 -9.57
C PHE A 196 -0.03 -4.89 -9.47
N ALA A 197 0.46 -5.96 -10.09
CA ALA A 197 -0.16 -7.27 -9.99
C ALA A 197 0.07 -7.87 -8.59
N MET A 198 -0.99 -8.38 -7.97
CA MET A 198 -0.91 -8.98 -6.65
C MET A 198 -0.06 -10.26 -6.66
N PHE A 199 0.71 -10.47 -5.60
CA PHE A 199 1.56 -11.65 -5.39
C PHE A 199 2.70 -11.81 -6.41
N GLN A 200 2.92 -10.81 -7.27
CA GLN A 200 4.08 -10.75 -8.13
C GLN A 200 5.18 -9.97 -7.43
N THR A 201 6.29 -10.63 -7.13
CA THR A 201 7.47 -9.96 -6.61
C THR A 201 8.73 -10.74 -6.92
N THR A 202 9.80 -10.02 -7.17
CA THR A 202 11.16 -10.55 -7.33
C THR A 202 11.97 -10.46 -6.02
N LYS A 203 11.38 -9.92 -4.94
CA LYS A 203 12.05 -9.66 -3.67
C LYS A 203 11.76 -10.79 -2.65
N PRO A 204 12.79 -11.48 -2.11
CA PRO A 204 12.59 -12.52 -1.11
C PRO A 204 11.90 -12.01 0.15
N GLY A 205 10.94 -12.77 0.69
CA GLY A 205 10.22 -12.43 1.92
C GLY A 205 9.21 -11.28 1.80
N HIS A 206 8.96 -10.77 0.59
CA HIS A 206 7.92 -9.78 0.33
C HIS A 206 6.69 -10.48 -0.27
N ALA A 207 5.49 -9.98 0.04
CA ALA A 207 4.25 -10.58 -0.44
C ALA A 207 3.83 -10.12 -1.85
N GLY A 208 4.48 -9.09 -2.41
CA GLY A 208 4.13 -8.55 -3.74
C GLY A 208 2.77 -7.84 -3.79
N ILE A 209 2.38 -7.17 -2.70
CA ILE A 209 1.07 -6.49 -2.57
C ILE A 209 1.17 -4.98 -2.41
N GLY A 210 2.39 -4.43 -2.26
CA GLY A 210 2.57 -3.04 -1.82
C GLY A 210 2.00 -2.02 -2.79
N LEU A 211 2.40 -2.11 -4.07
CA LEU A 211 1.92 -1.19 -5.11
C LEU A 211 0.44 -1.43 -5.45
N SER A 212 -0.07 -2.66 -5.38
CA SER A 212 -1.51 -2.92 -5.56
C SER A 212 -2.35 -2.23 -4.47
N VAL A 213 -1.86 -2.23 -3.23
CA VAL A 213 -2.51 -1.53 -2.10
C VAL A 213 -2.42 -0.02 -2.31
N ALA A 214 -1.27 0.50 -2.73
CA ALA A 214 -1.11 1.91 -3.05
C ALA A 214 -2.08 2.37 -4.16
N ARG A 215 -2.26 1.58 -5.22
CA ARG A 215 -3.21 1.87 -6.31
C ARG A 215 -4.65 1.88 -5.81
N ALA A 216 -5.04 0.91 -4.97
CA ALA A 216 -6.36 0.89 -4.36
C ALA A 216 -6.64 2.14 -3.50
N PHE A 217 -5.67 2.58 -2.70
CA PHE A 217 -5.80 3.82 -1.91
C PHE A 217 -5.81 5.08 -2.77
N ALA A 218 -5.06 5.13 -3.87
CA ALA A 218 -5.12 6.25 -4.81
C ALA A 218 -6.55 6.38 -5.37
N THR A 219 -7.11 5.27 -5.87
CA THR A 219 -8.47 5.23 -6.41
C THR A 219 -9.53 5.56 -5.36
N ALA A 220 -9.38 5.06 -4.12
CA ALA A 220 -10.30 5.37 -3.02
C ALA A 220 -10.34 6.87 -2.66
N ASN A 221 -9.26 7.60 -2.95
CA ASN A 221 -9.15 9.05 -2.76
C ASN A 221 -9.41 9.85 -4.05
N GLY A 222 -10.03 9.23 -5.06
CA GLY A 222 -10.39 9.89 -6.33
C GLY A 222 -9.20 10.16 -7.26
N GLY A 223 -8.05 9.55 -6.97
CA GLY A 223 -6.82 9.71 -7.72
C GLY A 223 -6.45 8.51 -8.60
N GLN A 224 -5.24 8.55 -9.12
CA GLN A 224 -4.66 7.52 -9.97
C GLN A 224 -3.21 7.26 -9.59
N LEU A 225 -2.77 6.01 -9.76
CA LEU A 225 -1.38 5.61 -9.57
C LEU A 225 -0.90 4.83 -10.80
N SER A 226 0.09 5.37 -11.50
CA SER A 226 0.73 4.75 -12.65
C SER A 226 2.23 4.57 -12.39
N ALA A 227 2.85 3.69 -13.18
CA ALA A 227 4.30 3.52 -13.18
C ALA A 227 4.82 3.54 -14.62
N GLU A 228 6.03 4.04 -14.77
CA GLU A 228 6.76 4.09 -16.03
C GLU A 228 8.25 3.85 -15.78
N ARG A 229 9.00 3.66 -16.86
CA ARG A 229 10.47 3.58 -16.77
C ARG A 229 11.03 4.98 -16.51
N GLY A 230 11.78 5.13 -15.43
CA GLY A 230 12.43 6.38 -15.07
C GLY A 230 13.54 6.75 -16.05
N ALA A 231 13.83 8.04 -16.16
CA ALA A 231 14.91 8.55 -17.01
C ALA A 231 16.29 8.03 -16.54
N GLY A 232 16.44 7.79 -15.23
CA GLY A 232 17.63 7.16 -14.64
C GLY A 232 17.75 5.66 -14.88
N GLY A 233 16.79 5.03 -15.56
CA GLY A 233 16.75 3.58 -15.81
C GLY A 233 16.06 2.74 -14.73
N GLY A 234 15.71 3.35 -13.59
CA GLY A 234 14.88 2.75 -12.56
C GLY A 234 13.38 2.84 -12.86
N MET A 235 12.55 2.77 -11.81
CA MET A 235 11.11 2.93 -11.95
C MET A 235 10.67 4.30 -11.47
N ARG A 236 9.72 4.90 -12.19
CA ARG A 236 9.05 6.14 -11.80
C ARG A 236 7.59 5.85 -11.55
N VAL A 237 7.13 6.13 -10.34
CA VAL A 237 5.72 6.02 -9.95
C VAL A 237 5.12 7.43 -9.91
N LEU A 238 3.99 7.60 -10.59
CA LEU A 238 3.23 8.84 -10.64
C LEU A 238 1.92 8.67 -9.89
N LEU A 239 1.77 9.43 -8.81
CA LEU A 239 0.54 9.57 -8.06
C LEU A 239 -0.14 10.87 -8.47
N GLN A 240 -1.41 10.78 -8.85
CA GLN A 240 -2.27 11.91 -9.13
C GLN A 240 -3.39 11.93 -8.09
N LEU A 241 -3.55 13.03 -7.39
CA LEU A 241 -4.64 13.23 -6.43
C LEU A 241 -5.39 14.52 -6.79
N PRO A 242 -6.73 14.55 -6.77
CA PRO A 242 -7.47 15.77 -7.05
C PRO A 242 -7.11 16.84 -6.01
N HIS A 243 -6.81 18.05 -6.46
CA HIS A 243 -6.66 19.20 -5.55
C HIS A 243 -8.02 19.87 -5.33
N GLY A 244 -8.21 20.48 -4.16
CA GLY A 244 -9.48 21.11 -3.78
C GLY A 244 -10.32 20.31 -2.79
N ASP A 245 -11.57 20.74 -2.62
CA ASP A 245 -12.52 20.11 -1.70
C ASP A 245 -13.12 18.84 -2.32
N ARG A 246 -13.64 17.96 -1.46
CA ARG A 246 -14.17 16.66 -1.86
C ARG A 246 -15.16 16.82 -3.03
N PRO A 247 -15.02 16.08 -4.16
CA PRO A 247 -16.03 16.09 -5.20
C PRO A 247 -17.37 15.65 -4.60
N ALA A 248 -18.42 16.45 -4.82
CA ALA A 248 -19.76 16.15 -4.33
C ALA A 248 -20.17 14.75 -4.78
N SER A 249 -20.61 13.93 -3.82
CA SER A 249 -21.00 12.53 -4.04
C SER A 249 -22.29 12.42 -4.84
#